data_AF-A0A6N7UZ39-F1
#
_entry.id   AF-A0A6N7UZ39-F1
#
_cell.length_a   1.000
_cell.length_b   1.000
_cell.length_c   1.000
_cell.angle_alpha   90.00
_cell.angle_beta   90.00
_cell.angle_gamma   90.00
#
_symmetry.space_group_name_H-M   'P 1'
#
loop_
_entity.id
_entity.type
_entity.pdbx_description
1 polymer ?
#
loop_
_entity_poly.entity_id
_entity_poly.type
_entity_poly.pdbx_seq_one_letter_code
_entity_poly.pdbx_strand_id
1 'polypeptide(L)'
;MGRDFPLAGLLRLRRLQQDSAAGNLAAANAALRRSSEARSEAYDSLAATPLEAADAATLTAIAAARASSRSMLADLLAAEALEGAAVNSAQAEFQAARARSVGLEKLETKHSDAVAVEDLRTEQNILDELAGTAWHRRQKEAL
;
A
#
# COMPACT_ATOMS: atom_id res chain seq x y z
N MET A 1 13.71 -2.46 -32.64
CA MET A 1 13.96 -1.41 -31.63
C MET A 1 12.63 -0.75 -31.30
N GLY A 2 12.18 -0.58 -30.06
CA GLY A 2 12.51 -1.29 -28.82
C GLY A 2 11.26 -2.07 -28.38
N ARG A 3 11.42 -3.37 -28.12
CA ARG A 3 10.34 -4.28 -27.67
C ARG A 3 9.93 -4.03 -26.22
N ASP A 4 10.76 -3.28 -25.50
CA ASP A 4 10.55 -2.99 -24.10
C ASP A 4 9.64 -1.78 -23.94
N PHE A 5 8.79 -1.84 -22.91
CA PHE A 5 7.90 -0.74 -22.55
C PHE A 5 8.72 0.52 -22.22
N PRO A 6 8.57 1.63 -22.97
CA PRO A 6 9.42 2.82 -22.81
C PRO A 6 9.38 3.45 -21.42
N LEU A 7 8.29 3.25 -20.67
CA LEU A 7 8.11 3.78 -19.32
C LEU A 7 8.36 2.72 -18.22
N ALA A 8 9.01 1.60 -18.54
CA ALA A 8 9.28 0.54 -17.57
C ALA A 8 10.07 1.03 -16.34
N GLY A 9 11.04 1.93 -16.54
CA GLY A 9 11.80 2.52 -15.44
C GLY A 9 10.92 3.36 -14.50
N LEU A 10 10.02 4.18 -15.08
CA LEU A 10 9.08 4.97 -14.31
C LEU A 10 8.06 4.08 -13.58
N LEU A 11 7.58 3.02 -14.22
CA LEU A 11 6.66 2.07 -13.60
C LEU A 11 7.29 1.38 -12.39
N ARG A 12 8.56 0.94 -12.50
CA ARG A 12 9.31 0.38 -11.36
C ARG A 12 9.41 1.38 -10.20
N LEU A 13 9.73 2.64 -10.50
CA LEU A 13 9.77 3.69 -9.47
C LEU A 13 8.39 3.90 -8.81
N ARG A 14 7.30 3.90 -9.59
CA ARG A 14 5.94 4.06 -9.04
C ARG A 14 5.52 2.89 -8.17
N ARG A 15 5.87 1.64 -8.55
CA ARG A 15 5.64 0.46 -7.71
C ARG A 15 6.41 0.57 -6.40
N LEU A 16 7.69 0.94 -6.43
CA LEU A 16 8.50 1.14 -5.23
C LEU A 16 7.91 2.24 -4.32
N GLN A 17 7.42 3.35 -4.89
CA GLN A 17 6.75 4.40 -4.12
C GLN A 17 5.44 3.91 -3.49
N GLN A 18 4.67 3.08 -4.19
CA GLN A 18 3.46 2.46 -3.65
C GLN A 18 3.79 1.49 -2.50
N ASP A 19 4.83 0.67 -2.64
CA ASP A 19 5.27 -0.26 -1.60
C ASP A 19 5.77 0.48 -0.36
N SER A 20 6.53 1.58 -0.55
CA SER A 20 6.93 2.45 0.55
C SER A 20 5.73 3.06 1.27
N ALA A 21 4.73 3.56 0.52
CA ALA A 21 3.52 4.12 1.11
C ALA A 21 2.68 3.06 1.85
N ALA A 22 2.65 1.82 1.34
CA ALA A 22 2.03 0.69 2.02
C ALA A 22 2.73 0.37 3.35
N GLY A 23 4.07 0.40 3.37
CA GLY A 23 4.87 0.24 4.59
C GLY A 23 4.56 1.33 5.62
N ASN A 24 4.49 2.59 5.19
CA ASN A 24 4.14 3.72 6.07
C ASN A 24 2.72 3.56 6.66
N LEU A 25 1.75 3.17 5.82
CA LEU A 25 0.38 2.90 6.27
C LEU A 25 0.33 1.75 7.29
N ALA A 26 1.09 0.67 7.07
CA ALA A 26 1.17 -0.44 8.00
C ALA A 26 1.78 -0.01 9.35
N ALA A 27 2.84 0.80 9.32
CA ALA A 27 3.48 1.35 10.51
C ALA A 27 2.53 2.26 11.31
N ALA A 28 1.80 3.17 10.63
CA ALA A 28 0.82 4.04 11.28
C ALA A 28 -0.32 3.23 11.93
N ASN A 29 -0.84 2.21 11.24
CA ASN A 29 -1.86 1.33 11.82
C ASN A 29 -1.33 0.56 13.04
N ALA A 30 -0.07 0.13 13.02
CA ALA A 30 0.55 -0.53 14.16
C ALA A 30 0.72 0.43 15.35
N ALA A 31 1.08 1.69 15.10
CA ALA A 31 1.16 2.72 16.14
C ALA A 31 -0.21 3.01 16.77
N LEU A 32 -1.25 3.17 15.96
CA LEU A 32 -2.62 3.37 16.45
C LEU A 32 -3.09 2.19 17.32
N ARG A 33 -2.83 0.94 16.91
CA ARG A 33 -3.17 -0.24 17.72
C ARG A 33 -2.47 -0.22 19.07
N ARG A 34 -1.15 0.02 19.09
CA ARG A 34 -0.39 0.14 20.35
C ARG A 34 -0.91 1.24 21.26
N SER A 35 -1.32 2.38 20.69
CA SER A 35 -1.91 3.49 21.47
C SER A 35 -3.25 3.09 22.10
N SER A 36 -4.09 2.35 21.36
CA SER A 36 -5.36 1.84 21.87
C SER A 36 -5.16 0.79 22.97
N GLU A 37 -4.20 -0.12 22.79
CA GLU A 37 -3.80 -1.12 23.80
C GLU A 37 -3.31 -0.44 25.08
N ALA A 38 -2.38 0.51 24.98
CA ALA A 38 -1.87 1.27 26.13
C ALA A 38 -2.98 2.03 26.86
N ARG A 39 -3.95 2.58 26.13
CA ARG A 39 -5.14 3.21 26.74
C ARG A 39 -5.99 2.19 27.49
N SER A 40 -6.23 1.01 26.92
CA SER A 40 -6.99 -0.06 27.58
C SER A 40 -6.30 -0.49 28.88
N GLU A 41 -4.99 -0.73 28.85
CA GLU A 41 -4.21 -1.11 30.02
C GLU A 41 -4.24 -0.04 31.12
N ALA A 42 -4.19 1.24 30.73
CA ALA A 42 -4.31 2.35 31.67
C ALA A 42 -5.69 2.43 32.33
N TYR A 43 -6.76 2.12 31.59
CA TYR A 43 -8.12 2.00 32.14
C TYR A 43 -8.23 0.83 33.12
N ASP A 44 -7.70 -0.33 32.76
CA ASP A 44 -7.74 -1.53 33.63
C ASP A 44 -6.95 -1.29 34.92
N SER A 45 -5.79 -0.63 34.83
CA SER A 45 -4.98 -0.24 35.99
C SER A 45 -5.71 0.74 36.92
N LEU A 46 -6.44 1.71 36.35
CA LEU A 46 -7.26 2.63 37.13
C LEU A 46 -8.44 1.92 37.80
N ALA A 47 -9.08 0.98 37.11
CA ALA A 47 -10.19 0.19 37.64
C ALA A 47 -9.75 -0.74 38.80
N ALA A 48 -8.50 -1.22 38.77
CA ALA A 48 -7.92 -2.04 39.83
C ALA A 48 -7.51 -1.25 41.10
N THR A 49 -7.61 0.08 41.10
CA THR A 49 -7.17 0.90 42.25
C THR A 49 -8.14 0.80 43.43
N PRO A 50 -7.67 0.52 44.67
CA PRO A 50 -8.52 0.39 45.85
C PRO A 50 -9.41 1.62 46.10
N LEU A 51 -10.66 1.36 46.50
CA LEU A 51 -11.67 2.40 46.76
C LEU A 51 -11.75 2.79 48.23
N GLU A 52 -11.27 1.95 49.14
CA GLU A 52 -11.35 2.17 50.58
C GLU A 52 -10.11 2.90 51.11
N ALA A 53 -10.35 3.96 51.90
CA ALA A 53 -9.31 4.68 52.61
C ALA A 53 -9.37 4.30 54.10
N ALA A 54 -8.23 3.94 54.68
CA ALA A 54 -8.12 3.60 56.10
C ALA A 54 -7.93 4.84 56.98
N ASP A 55 -7.41 5.93 56.41
CA ASP A 55 -7.11 7.19 57.10
C ASP A 55 -7.08 8.39 56.11
N ALA A 56 -6.87 9.59 56.63
CA ALA A 56 -6.82 10.80 55.80
C ALA A 56 -5.63 10.79 54.81
N ALA A 57 -4.49 10.20 55.20
CA ALA A 57 -3.31 10.11 54.34
C ALA A 57 -3.53 9.19 53.13
N THR A 58 -4.16 8.04 53.33
CA THR A 58 -4.57 7.12 52.25
C THR A 58 -5.62 7.76 51.35
N LEU A 59 -6.57 8.53 51.90
CA LEU A 59 -7.53 9.29 51.09
C LEU A 59 -6.85 10.31 50.17
N THR A 60 -5.88 11.08 50.69
CA THR A 60 -5.10 12.02 49.86
C THR A 60 -4.26 11.30 48.82
N ALA A 61 -3.64 10.16 49.17
CA ALA A 61 -2.86 9.36 48.24
C ALA A 61 -3.72 8.81 47.08
N ILE A 62 -4.92 8.30 47.39
CA ILE A 62 -5.89 7.83 46.39
C ILE A 62 -6.34 8.99 45.48
N ALA A 63 -6.62 10.16 46.05
CA ALA A 63 -7.00 11.34 45.27
C ALA A 63 -5.88 11.78 44.31
N ALA A 64 -4.63 11.80 44.79
CA ALA A 64 -3.47 12.13 43.97
C ALA A 64 -3.23 11.09 42.85
N ALA A 65 -3.33 9.80 43.16
CA ALA A 65 -3.21 8.72 42.18
C ALA A 65 -4.27 8.85 41.08
N ARG A 66 -5.55 9.07 41.45
CA ARG A 66 -6.63 9.27 40.47
C ARG A 66 -6.43 10.52 39.62
N ALA A 67 -5.96 11.62 40.21
CA ALA A 67 -5.65 12.83 39.45
C ALA A 67 -4.54 12.58 38.42
N SER A 68 -3.48 11.87 38.81
CA SER A 68 -2.38 11.48 37.92
C SER A 68 -2.85 10.55 36.79
N SER A 69 -3.60 9.49 37.11
CA SER A 69 -4.14 8.56 36.11
C SER A 69 -5.08 9.26 35.11
N ARG A 70 -5.89 10.22 35.56
CA ARG A 70 -6.75 11.01 34.65
C ARG A 70 -5.94 11.86 33.70
N SER A 71 -4.84 12.46 34.16
CA SER A 71 -3.92 13.21 33.28
C SER A 71 -3.29 12.29 32.25
N MET A 72 -2.75 11.15 32.67
CA MET A 72 -2.16 10.14 31.78
C MET A 72 -3.17 9.63 30.74
N LEU A 73 -4.42 9.36 31.14
CA LEU A 73 -5.47 8.95 30.21
C LEU A 73 -5.82 10.03 29.19
N ALA A 74 -5.82 11.31 29.60
CA ALA A 74 -6.02 12.42 28.68
C ALA A 74 -4.89 12.51 27.65
N ASP A 75 -3.64 12.31 28.08
CA ASP A 75 -2.48 12.28 27.19
C ASP A 75 -2.55 11.11 26.20
N LEU A 76 -2.96 9.92 26.65
CA LEU A 76 -3.14 8.75 25.79
C LEU A 76 -4.26 8.92 24.76
N LEU A 77 -5.37 9.56 25.14
CA LEU A 77 -6.46 9.91 24.22
C LEU A 77 -6.01 10.92 23.16
N ALA A 78 -5.22 11.92 23.56
CA ALA A 78 -4.64 12.88 22.63
C ALA A 78 -3.65 12.20 21.66
N ALA A 79 -2.81 11.30 22.16
CA ALA A 79 -1.89 10.51 21.33
C ALA A 79 -2.65 9.63 20.33
N GLU A 80 -3.70 8.92 20.75
CA GLU A 80 -4.51 8.09 19.86
C GLU A 80 -5.19 8.92 18.75
N ALA A 81 -5.66 10.14 19.08
CA ALA A 81 -6.22 11.04 18.08
C ALA A 81 -5.18 11.49 17.04
N LEU A 82 -3.94 11.76 17.47
CA LEU A 82 -2.83 12.09 16.57
C LEU A 82 -2.46 10.90 15.67
N GLU A 83 -2.35 9.70 16.24
CA GLU A 83 -2.09 8.47 15.47
C GLU A 83 -3.23 8.17 14.48
N GLY A 84 -4.48 8.43 14.86
CA GLY A 84 -5.63 8.33 13.95
C GLY A 84 -5.51 9.29 12.76
N ALA A 85 -5.09 10.54 13.01
CA ALA A 85 -4.81 11.50 11.94
C ALA A 85 -3.64 11.05 11.04
N ALA A 86 -2.59 10.46 11.63
CA ALA A 86 -1.44 9.91 10.90
C ALA A 86 -1.85 8.75 9.99
N VAL A 87 -2.71 7.84 10.47
CA VAL A 87 -3.28 6.75 9.64
C VAL A 87 -4.08 7.32 8.47
N ASN A 88 -4.93 8.32 8.71
CA ASN A 88 -5.70 8.95 7.63
C ASN A 88 -4.80 9.59 6.57
N SER A 89 -3.73 10.27 6.99
CA SER A 89 -2.73 10.86 6.10
C SER A 89 -1.99 9.79 5.29
N ALA A 90 -1.45 8.76 5.95
CA ALA A 90 -0.76 7.65 5.29
C ALA A 90 -1.68 6.89 4.31
N GLN A 91 -2.96 6.75 4.67
CA GLN A 91 -3.96 6.13 3.81
C GLN A 91 -4.18 6.95 2.54
N ALA A 92 -4.28 8.27 2.64
CA ALA A 92 -4.41 9.16 1.49
C ALA A 92 -3.17 9.11 0.59
N GLU A 93 -1.97 9.10 1.18
CA GLU A 93 -0.71 8.97 0.44
C GLU A 93 -0.61 7.65 -0.33
N PHE A 94 -0.98 6.53 0.31
CA PHE A 94 -1.02 5.23 -0.34
C PHE A 94 -1.99 5.21 -1.53
N GLN A 95 -3.21 5.76 -1.36
CA GLN A 95 -4.17 5.82 -2.47
C GLN A 95 -3.67 6.71 -3.60
N ALA A 96 -3.02 7.83 -3.30
CA ALA A 96 -2.42 8.69 -4.30
C ALA A 96 -1.25 7.99 -5.03
N ALA A 97 -0.42 7.22 -4.33
CA ALA A 97 0.65 6.43 -4.93
C ALA A 97 0.09 5.35 -5.87
N ARG A 98 -0.95 4.64 -5.43
CA ARG A 98 -1.67 3.64 -6.24
C ARG A 98 -2.33 4.25 -7.46
N ALA A 99 -2.95 5.42 -7.34
CA ALA A 99 -3.56 6.10 -8.48
C ALA A 99 -2.52 6.44 -9.58
N ARG A 100 -1.29 6.82 -9.17
CA ARG A 100 -0.18 7.11 -10.10
C ARG A 100 0.40 5.86 -10.77
N SER A 101 0.37 4.70 -10.13
CA SER A 101 0.89 3.43 -10.71
C SER A 101 -0.11 2.82 -11.70
N VAL A 102 -1.40 2.78 -11.36
CA VAL A 102 -2.45 2.11 -12.16
C VAL A 102 -2.50 2.60 -13.61
N GLY A 103 -2.31 3.90 -13.84
CA GLY A 103 -2.28 4.45 -15.20
C GLY A 103 -1.14 3.87 -16.05
N LEU A 104 0.05 3.73 -15.46
CA LEU A 104 1.22 3.16 -16.14
C LEU A 104 1.09 1.66 -16.35
N GLU A 105 0.51 0.94 -15.39
CA GLU A 105 0.25 -0.50 -15.53
C GLU A 105 -0.68 -0.79 -16.71
N LYS A 106 -1.75 0.00 -16.86
CA LYS A 106 -2.65 -0.12 -18.02
C LYS A 106 -1.95 0.17 -19.35
N LEU A 107 -1.02 1.13 -19.35
CA LEU A 107 -0.22 1.43 -20.54
C LEU A 107 0.78 0.32 -20.87
N GLU A 108 1.41 -0.28 -19.86
CA GLU A 108 2.28 -1.45 -19.99
C GLU A 108 1.51 -2.60 -20.65
N THR A 109 0.31 -2.93 -20.17
CA THR A 109 -0.54 -3.97 -20.76
C THR A 109 -0.91 -3.66 -22.20
N LYS A 110 -1.35 -2.43 -22.50
CA LYS A 110 -1.68 -2.05 -23.88
C LYS A 110 -0.47 -2.14 -24.81
N HIS A 111 0.72 -1.80 -24.30
CA HIS A 111 1.95 -1.93 -25.07
C HIS A 111 2.30 -3.39 -25.34
N SER A 112 2.22 -4.28 -24.34
CA SER A 112 2.45 -5.71 -24.56
C SER A 112 1.49 -6.31 -25.58
N ASP A 113 0.21 -5.91 -25.53
CA ASP A 113 -0.80 -6.35 -26.49
C ASP A 113 -0.46 -5.88 -27.92
N ALA A 114 -0.06 -4.61 -28.07
CA ALA A 114 0.33 -4.05 -29.36
C ALA A 114 1.58 -4.74 -29.95
N VAL A 115 2.57 -5.04 -29.11
CA VAL A 115 3.78 -5.78 -29.51
C VAL A 115 3.41 -7.19 -29.96
N ALA A 116 2.55 -7.89 -29.22
CA ALA A 116 2.10 -9.24 -29.60
C ALA A 116 1.36 -9.26 -30.95
N VAL A 117 0.52 -8.26 -31.21
CA VAL A 117 -0.17 -8.12 -32.52
C VAL A 117 0.83 -7.89 -33.65
N GLU A 118 1.85 -7.07 -33.46
CA GLU A 118 2.89 -6.85 -34.48
C GLU A 118 3.77 -8.07 -34.72
N ASP A 119 4.10 -8.83 -33.67
CA ASP A 119 4.83 -10.09 -33.81
C ASP A 119 4.00 -11.10 -34.64
N LEU A 120 2.70 -11.25 -34.36
CA LEU A 120 1.80 -12.12 -35.14
C LEU A 120 1.65 -11.68 -36.60
N ARG A 121 1.56 -10.37 -36.85
CA ARG A 121 1.51 -9.83 -38.22
C ARG A 121 2.79 -10.09 -38.98
N THR A 122 3.93 -9.91 -38.34
CA THR A 122 5.25 -10.18 -38.92
C THR A 122 5.39 -11.65 -39.28
N GLU A 123 4.97 -12.55 -38.38
CA GLU A 123 4.95 -13.99 -38.62
C GLU A 123 4.05 -14.36 -39.82
N GLN A 124 2.83 -13.83 -39.88
CA GLN A 124 1.92 -14.07 -41.00
C GLN A 124 2.48 -13.60 -42.35
N ASN A 125 3.10 -12.42 -42.40
CA ASN A 125 3.73 -11.93 -43.63
C ASN A 125 4.82 -12.90 -44.13
N ILE A 126 5.62 -13.45 -43.23
CA ILE A 126 6.66 -14.43 -43.58
C ILE A 126 6.03 -15.73 -44.11
N LEU A 127 4.94 -16.20 -43.51
CA LEU A 127 4.22 -17.40 -43.97
C LEU A 127 3.62 -17.19 -45.36
N ASP A 128 3.03 -16.01 -45.61
CA ASP A 128 2.43 -15.67 -46.90
C ASP A 128 3.49 -15.56 -48.00
N GLU A 129 4.66 -14.97 -47.70
CA GLU A 129 5.81 -14.95 -48.62
C GLU A 129 6.33 -16.35 -48.95
N LEU A 130 6.46 -17.23 -47.94
CA LEU A 130 6.90 -18.61 -48.14
C LEU A 130 5.88 -19.40 -48.97
N ALA A 131 4.58 -19.21 -48.71
CA ALA A 131 3.51 -19.84 -49.49
C ALA A 131 3.53 -19.37 -50.95
N GLY A 132 3.69 -18.06 -51.18
CA GLY A 132 3.80 -17.48 -52.51
C GLY A 132 5.01 -18.00 -53.30
N THR A 133 6.19 -18.05 -52.68
CA THR A 133 7.41 -18.59 -53.32
C THR A 133 7.29 -20.09 -53.64
N ALA A 134 6.71 -20.88 -52.73
CA ALA A 134 6.48 -22.31 -52.95
C ALA A 134 5.44 -22.58 -54.05
N TRP A 135 4.40 -21.75 -54.17
CA TRP A 135 3.42 -21.82 -55.25
C TRP A 135 4.06 -21.52 -56.61
N HIS A 136 4.82 -20.42 -56.72
CA HIS A 136 5.52 -20.05 -57.97
C HIS A 136 6.51 -21.13 -58.42
N ARG A 137 7.21 -21.80 -57.50
CA ARG A 137 8.14 -22.88 -57.83
C ARG A 137 7.41 -24.07 -58.47
N ARG A 138 6.33 -24.55 -57.85
CA ARG A 138 5.53 -25.66 -58.38
C ARG A 138 4.94 -25.36 -59.75
N GLN A 139 4.52 -24.12 -59.99
CA GLN A 139 3.98 -23.73 -61.29
C GLN A 139 5.04 -23.78 -62.40
N LYS A 140 6.30 -23.42 -62.10
CA LYS A 140 7.41 -23.52 -63.05
C LYS A 140 7.83 -24.95 -63.36
N GLU A 141 7.70 -25.87 -62.40
CA GLU A 141 8.02 -27.30 -62.59
C GLU A 141 6.94 -28.05 -63.39
N ALA A 142 5.73 -27.51 -63.46
CA ALA A 142 4.61 -28.09 -64.20
C ALA A 142 4.52 -27.61 -65.67
N LEU A 143 5.38 -26.67 -66.08
CA LEU A 143 5.52 -26.15 -67.45
C LEU A 143 6.76 -26.76 -68.13
#